data_AF-A0A2A3LVX6-F1
#
_entry.id   AF-A0A2A3LVX6-F1
#
_cell.length_a   1.000
_cell.length_b   1.000
_cell.length_c   1.000
_cell.angle_alpha   90.00
_cell.angle_beta   90.00
_cell.angle_gamma   90.00
#
_symmetry.space_group_name_H-M   'P 1'
#
loop_
_entity.id
_entity.type
_entity.pdbx_description
1 polymer ?
#
loop_
_entity_poly.entity_id
_entity_poly.type
_entity_poly.pdbx_seq_one_letter_code
_entity_poly.pdbx_strand_id
1 'polypeptide(L)'
;MSGIEQIIEAMTAPPAPAGEVVTLDRVTLETILAELEAANPIRPLVTVLRTKLAEPRVELWAMHSVGPGEVYPCLNKEDAERQAQELRDAGHRLKADRIAKGECVEAWGEWVANVIPSPWEPDEHFEIMAEEWQSNHRELADYTAKLQAENESLRKGLGGMLFAFDDGVGREWSANLLDYARALCPAAEFKS
;
A
#
# COMPACT_ATOMS: atom_id res chain seq x y z
N MET A 1 -21.42 -5.58 41.53
CA MET A 1 -20.81 -5.52 40.19
C MET A 1 -21.24 -6.73 39.40
N SER A 2 -21.88 -6.49 38.27
CA SER A 2 -22.33 -7.51 37.33
C SER A 2 -21.13 -8.06 36.54
N GLY A 3 -21.16 -9.33 36.13
CA GLY A 3 -20.08 -9.94 35.33
C GLY A 3 -19.80 -9.20 34.01
N ILE A 4 -20.77 -8.44 33.49
CA ILE A 4 -20.60 -7.60 32.30
C ILE A 4 -19.69 -6.39 32.59
N GLU A 5 -19.76 -5.81 33.79
CA GLU A 5 -18.94 -4.66 34.17
C GLU A 5 -17.45 -5.06 34.28
N GLN A 6 -17.18 -6.26 34.79
CA GLN A 6 -15.81 -6.82 34.87
C GLN A 6 -15.21 -7.12 33.49
N ILE A 7 -16.04 -7.55 32.52
CA ILE A 7 -15.58 -7.79 31.15
C ILE A 7 -15.26 -6.46 30.45
N ILE A 8 -16.11 -5.45 30.60
CA ILE A 8 -15.87 -4.11 30.02
C ILE A 8 -14.61 -3.49 30.63
N GLU A 9 -14.43 -3.61 31.95
CA GLU A 9 -13.25 -3.10 32.66
C GLU A 9 -11.96 -3.83 32.20
N ALA A 10 -12.00 -5.15 32.04
CA ALA A 10 -10.86 -5.92 31.53
C ALA A 10 -10.51 -5.60 30.06
N MET A 11 -11.50 -5.27 29.23
CA MET A 11 -11.29 -4.91 27.81
C MET A 11 -10.87 -3.45 27.60
N THR A 12 -11.09 -2.59 28.58
CA THR A 12 -10.77 -1.15 28.51
C THR A 12 -9.59 -0.74 29.39
N ALA A 13 -9.10 -1.67 30.23
CA ALA A 13 -7.90 -1.45 31.03
C ALA A 13 -6.69 -1.20 30.12
N PRO A 14 -5.85 -0.19 30.44
CA PRO A 14 -4.60 0.01 29.73
C PRO A 14 -3.74 -1.25 29.83
N PRO A 15 -3.03 -1.63 28.75
CA PRO A 15 -2.14 -2.78 28.80
C PRO A 15 -1.11 -2.58 29.91
N ALA A 16 -0.72 -3.67 30.57
CA ALA A 16 0.33 -3.64 31.58
C ALA A 16 1.59 -2.95 31.00
N PRO A 17 2.33 -2.16 31.81
CA PRO A 17 3.54 -1.52 31.35
C PRO A 17 4.47 -2.57 30.74
N ALA A 18 4.96 -2.31 29.53
CA ALA A 18 5.88 -3.21 28.85
C ALA A 18 7.08 -3.46 29.76
N GLY A 19 7.42 -4.73 29.98
CA GLY A 19 8.64 -5.08 30.70
C GLY A 19 9.86 -4.49 30.00
N GLU A 20 10.92 -4.21 30.77
CA GLU A 20 12.18 -3.74 30.22
C GLU A 20 12.72 -4.77 29.21
N VAL A 21 12.79 -4.39 27.94
CA VAL A 21 13.30 -5.23 26.86
C VAL A 21 14.78 -4.91 26.67
N VAL A 22 15.65 -5.85 27.02
CA VAL A 22 17.08 -5.80 26.66
C VAL A 22 17.25 -6.57 25.37
N THR A 23 17.69 -5.89 24.31
CA THR A 23 18.00 -6.51 23.02
C THR A 23 19.45 -7.00 23.03
N LEU A 24 19.68 -8.21 22.53
CA LEU A 24 21.00 -8.78 22.33
C LEU A 24 21.11 -9.20 20.87
N ASP A 25 22.12 -8.73 20.16
CA ASP A 25 22.31 -9.10 18.77
C ASP A 25 22.66 -10.59 18.65
N ARG A 26 22.27 -11.17 17.50
CA ARG A 26 22.41 -12.61 17.25
C ARG A 26 23.86 -13.06 17.31
N VAL A 27 24.81 -12.25 16.85
CA VAL A 27 26.23 -12.60 16.81
C VAL A 27 26.79 -12.69 18.22
N THR A 28 26.46 -11.72 19.07
CA THR A 28 26.81 -11.74 20.49
C THR A 28 26.16 -12.93 21.19
N LEU A 29 24.89 -13.25 20.88
CA LEU A 29 24.20 -14.40 21.46
C LEU A 29 24.84 -15.73 21.05
N GLU A 30 25.20 -15.89 19.77
CA GLU A 30 25.89 -17.05 19.23
C GLU A 30 27.29 -17.21 19.84
N THR A 31 28.00 -16.10 20.08
CA THR A 31 29.31 -16.09 20.75
C THR A 31 29.19 -16.54 22.21
N ILE A 32 28.24 -15.97 22.96
CA ILE A 32 27.96 -16.36 24.35
C ILE A 32 27.54 -17.83 24.41
N LEU A 33 26.71 -18.29 23.47
CA LEU A 33 26.29 -19.68 23.41
C LEU A 33 27.48 -20.60 23.16
N ALA A 34 28.38 -20.27 22.25
CA ALA A 34 29.58 -21.06 21.96
C ALA A 34 30.49 -21.21 23.20
N GLU A 35 30.68 -20.12 23.96
CA GLU A 35 31.43 -20.15 25.21
C GLU A 35 30.75 -21.00 26.28
N LEU A 36 29.42 -20.86 26.42
CA LEU A 36 28.63 -21.64 27.37
C LEU A 36 28.61 -23.13 27.04
N GLU A 37 28.56 -23.48 25.75
CA GLU A 37 28.62 -24.86 25.25
C GLU A 37 29.98 -25.50 25.50
N ALA A 38 31.07 -24.74 25.31
CA ALA A 38 32.42 -25.21 25.60
C ALA A 38 32.63 -25.48 27.11
N ALA A 39 32.02 -24.66 27.97
CA ALA A 39 32.14 -24.79 29.42
C ALA A 39 31.20 -25.85 30.02
N ASN A 40 29.92 -25.88 29.60
CA ASN A 40 28.93 -26.86 30.06
C ASN A 40 27.74 -27.01 29.08
N PRO A 41 27.77 -28.01 28.18
CA PRO A 41 26.81 -28.14 27.09
C PRO A 41 25.41 -28.61 27.49
N ILE A 42 25.22 -29.11 28.72
CA ILE A 42 23.92 -29.65 29.20
C ILE A 42 23.18 -28.62 30.08
N ARG A 43 23.73 -27.40 30.21
CA ARG A 43 23.11 -26.36 31.02
C ARG A 43 21.73 -26.01 30.44
N PRO A 44 20.65 -25.96 31.24
CA PRO A 44 19.31 -25.62 30.74
C PRO A 44 19.26 -24.32 29.92
N LEU A 45 20.12 -23.35 30.26
CA LEU A 45 20.28 -22.11 29.53
C LEU A 45 20.77 -22.32 28.08
N VAL A 46 21.69 -23.25 27.82
CA VAL A 46 22.15 -23.60 26.47
C VAL A 46 20.98 -24.13 25.63
N THR A 47 20.16 -25.02 26.21
CA THR A 47 18.96 -25.55 25.54
C THR A 47 17.94 -24.47 25.22
N VAL A 48 17.71 -23.53 26.15
CA VAL A 48 16.80 -22.39 25.95
C VAL A 48 17.33 -21.48 24.84
N LEU A 49 18.61 -21.12 24.87
CA LEU A 49 19.23 -20.25 23.87
C LEU A 49 19.28 -20.91 22.48
N ARG A 50 19.57 -22.21 22.38
CA ARG A 50 19.47 -22.96 21.13
C ARG A 50 18.05 -22.97 20.58
N THR A 51 17.06 -23.21 21.43
CA THR A 51 15.64 -23.17 21.02
C THR A 51 15.27 -21.78 20.49
N LYS A 52 15.73 -20.72 21.15
CA LYS A 52 15.51 -19.33 20.72
C LYS A 52 16.24 -18.96 19.43
N LEU A 53 17.47 -19.42 19.22
CA LEU A 53 18.20 -19.23 17.97
C LEU A 53 17.65 -20.08 16.82
N ALA A 54 16.96 -21.18 17.15
CA ALA A 54 16.24 -22.02 16.20
C ALA A 54 14.85 -21.45 15.83
N GLU A 55 14.34 -20.44 16.55
CA GLU A 55 13.17 -19.69 16.08
C GLU A 55 13.52 -19.07 14.72
N PRO A 56 12.70 -19.26 13.68
CA PRO A 56 12.98 -18.72 12.36
C PRO A 56 13.17 -17.22 12.48
N ARG A 57 14.26 -16.70 11.90
CA ARG A 57 14.42 -15.25 11.74
C ARG A 57 13.17 -14.77 10.99
N VAL A 58 12.48 -13.76 11.51
CA VAL A 58 11.45 -13.08 10.73
C VAL A 58 12.18 -12.43 9.56
N GLU A 59 12.18 -13.12 8.42
CA GLU A 59 12.77 -12.60 7.19
C GLU A 59 11.79 -11.58 6.62
N LEU A 60 12.09 -10.30 6.84
CA LEU A 60 11.41 -9.19 6.20
C LEU A 60 11.96 -9.02 4.78
N TRP A 61 11.12 -8.56 3.87
CA TRP A 61 11.41 -8.51 2.44
C TRP A 61 11.19 -7.10 1.90
N ALA A 62 12.02 -6.69 0.97
CA ALA A 62 11.92 -5.39 0.32
C ALA A 62 12.10 -5.53 -1.19
N MET A 63 11.55 -4.58 -1.92
CA MET A 63 11.78 -4.40 -3.35
C MET A 63 12.78 -3.27 -3.56
N HIS A 64 13.88 -3.55 -4.24
CA HIS A 64 14.85 -2.55 -4.68
C HIS A 64 14.68 -2.27 -6.18
N SER A 65 14.30 -1.05 -6.54
CA SER A 65 14.24 -0.61 -7.92
C SER A 65 15.52 0.16 -8.28
N VAL A 66 16.27 -0.31 -9.28
CA VAL A 66 17.53 0.35 -9.70
C VAL A 66 17.26 1.66 -10.45
N GLY A 67 16.06 1.79 -11.04
CA GLY A 67 15.52 3.08 -11.42
C GLY A 67 14.86 3.70 -10.19
N PRO A 68 14.79 5.03 -10.14
CA PRO A 68 15.10 5.87 -8.95
C PRO A 68 16.14 5.44 -7.89
N GLY A 69 16.58 4.18 -7.79
CA GLY A 69 17.49 3.74 -6.72
C GLY A 69 16.81 3.59 -5.36
N GLU A 70 15.49 3.40 -5.37
CA GLU A 70 14.64 3.36 -4.19
C GLU A 70 14.42 1.92 -3.72
N VAL A 71 14.43 1.74 -2.41
CA VAL A 71 14.10 0.47 -1.74
C VAL A 71 12.79 0.68 -1.01
N TYR A 72 11.87 -0.27 -1.14
CA TYR A 72 10.54 -0.23 -0.53
C TYR A 72 10.29 -1.46 0.32
N PRO A 73 9.82 -1.32 1.56
CA PRO A 73 9.47 -2.46 2.39
C PRO A 73 8.22 -3.16 1.86
N CYS A 74 8.16 -4.49 2.01
CA CYS A 74 7.05 -5.31 1.56
C CYS A 74 6.57 -6.23 2.68
N LEU A 75 5.28 -6.56 2.67
CA LEU A 75 4.65 -7.34 3.75
C LEU A 75 5.31 -8.72 3.93
N ASN A 76 5.68 -9.33 2.81
CA ASN A 76 6.35 -10.61 2.75
C ASN A 76 7.02 -10.78 1.37
N LYS A 77 7.68 -11.92 1.17
CA LYS A 77 8.37 -12.23 -0.09
C LYS A 77 7.44 -12.26 -1.30
N GLU A 78 6.28 -12.88 -1.18
CA GLU A 78 5.31 -12.99 -2.29
C GLU A 78 4.80 -11.62 -2.71
N ASP A 79 4.56 -10.73 -1.75
CA ASP A 79 4.20 -9.34 -1.99
C ASP A 79 5.33 -8.58 -2.70
N ALA A 80 6.58 -8.73 -2.25
CA ALA A 80 7.74 -8.14 -2.92
C ALA A 80 7.90 -8.64 -4.37
N GLU A 81 7.74 -9.94 -4.61
CA GLU A 81 7.79 -10.55 -5.94
C GLU A 81 6.68 -10.04 -6.85
N ARG A 82 5.45 -9.95 -6.33
CA ARG A 82 4.30 -9.40 -7.05
C ARG A 82 4.54 -7.94 -7.43
N GLN A 83 4.91 -7.09 -6.47
CA GLN A 83 5.14 -5.66 -6.72
C GLN A 83 6.29 -5.44 -7.72
N ALA A 84 7.38 -6.20 -7.59
CA ALA A 84 8.48 -6.15 -8.54
C ALA A 84 8.04 -6.52 -9.96
N GLN A 85 7.16 -7.52 -10.10
CA GLN A 85 6.62 -7.90 -11.40
C GLN A 85 5.68 -6.82 -11.97
N GLU A 86 4.78 -6.28 -11.15
CA GLU A 86 3.85 -5.21 -11.54
C GLU A 86 4.60 -3.97 -12.05
N LEU A 87 5.71 -3.61 -11.39
CA LEU A 87 6.55 -2.48 -11.79
C LEU A 87 7.23 -2.72 -13.14
N ARG A 88 7.79 -3.92 -13.36
CA ARG A 88 8.38 -4.30 -14.65
C ARG A 88 7.34 -4.27 -15.76
N ASP A 89 6.16 -4.85 -15.52
CA ASP A 89 5.06 -4.89 -16.48
C ASP A 89 4.56 -3.48 -16.82
N ALA A 90 4.47 -2.59 -15.82
CA ALA A 90 4.13 -1.19 -16.04
C ALA A 90 5.17 -0.47 -16.91
N GLY A 91 6.46 -0.70 -16.66
CA GLY A 91 7.55 -0.18 -17.49
C GLY A 91 7.46 -0.67 -18.94
N HIS A 92 7.20 -1.96 -19.14
CA HIS A 92 7.00 -2.53 -20.49
C HIS A 92 5.79 -1.93 -21.21
N ARG A 93 4.64 -1.80 -20.53
CA ARG A 93 3.44 -1.15 -21.08
C ARG A 93 3.73 0.30 -21.49
N LEU A 94 4.38 1.07 -20.62
CA LEU A 94 4.71 2.46 -20.89
C LEU A 94 5.66 2.60 -22.10
N LYS A 95 6.68 1.75 -22.19
CA LYS A 95 7.61 1.77 -23.33
C LYS A 95 6.89 1.41 -24.63
N ALA A 96 6.02 0.42 -24.62
CA ALA A 96 5.23 0.02 -25.79
C ALA A 96 4.30 1.16 -26.26
N ASP A 97 3.60 1.83 -25.33
CA ASP A 97 2.72 2.96 -25.64
C ASP A 97 3.48 4.13 -26.28
N ARG A 98 4.70 4.40 -25.82
CA ARG A 98 5.56 5.48 -26.34
C ARG A 98 6.07 5.14 -27.75
N ILE A 99 6.49 3.90 -27.99
CA ILE A 99 6.85 3.41 -29.32
C ILE A 99 5.66 3.55 -30.28
N ALA A 100 4.46 3.17 -29.84
CA ALA A 100 3.24 3.28 -30.66
C ALA A 100 2.89 4.73 -31.04
N LYS A 101 3.28 5.70 -30.20
CA LYS A 101 3.17 7.15 -30.47
C LYS A 101 4.30 7.70 -31.34
N GLY A 102 5.24 6.87 -31.78
CA GLY A 102 6.38 7.26 -32.59
C GLY A 102 7.50 7.96 -31.81
N GLU A 103 7.51 7.83 -30.48
CA GLU A 103 8.55 8.42 -29.63
C GLU A 103 9.81 7.55 -29.58
N CYS A 104 10.99 8.17 -29.50
CA CYS A 104 12.26 7.46 -29.34
C CYS A 104 12.47 7.04 -27.88
N VAL A 105 12.65 5.73 -27.66
CA VAL A 105 12.85 5.12 -26.33
C VAL A 105 14.21 4.42 -26.20
N GLU A 106 15.16 4.71 -27.09
CA GLU A 106 16.48 4.05 -27.11
C GLU A 106 17.30 4.36 -25.85
N ALA A 107 17.16 5.56 -25.30
CA ALA A 107 17.83 5.95 -24.05
C ALA A 107 17.17 5.36 -22.78
N TRP A 108 16.03 4.68 -22.92
CA TRP A 108 15.32 4.13 -21.77
C TRP A 108 15.90 2.76 -21.43
N GLY A 109 16.63 2.72 -20.31
CA GLY A 109 17.16 1.49 -19.73
C GLY A 109 16.05 0.49 -19.36
N GLU A 110 16.45 -0.74 -19.05
CA GLU A 110 15.53 -1.74 -18.52
C GLU A 110 15.09 -1.36 -17.11
N TRP A 111 13.80 -1.51 -16.81
CA TRP A 111 13.31 -1.40 -15.45
C TRP A 111 13.69 -2.65 -14.68
N VAL A 112 14.64 -2.52 -13.77
CA VAL A 112 15.03 -3.61 -12.87
C VAL A 112 14.44 -3.34 -11.50
N ALA A 113 13.60 -4.26 -11.06
CA ALA A 113 13.10 -4.35 -9.69
C ALA A 113 13.61 -5.68 -9.12
N ASN A 114 14.30 -5.66 -8.00
CA ASN A 114 14.91 -6.82 -7.36
C ASN A 114 14.24 -7.08 -6.02
N VAL A 115 13.97 -8.33 -5.71
CA VAL A 115 13.50 -8.74 -4.37
C VAL A 115 14.72 -9.03 -3.52
N ILE A 116 14.83 -8.31 -2.40
CA ILE A 116 15.95 -8.40 -1.48
C ILE A 116 15.43 -8.60 -0.05
N PRO A 117 16.26 -9.14 0.86
CA PRO A 117 15.98 -9.01 2.29
C PRO A 117 15.86 -7.54 2.68
N SER A 118 14.95 -7.23 3.61
CA SER A 118 14.82 -5.88 4.16
C SER A 118 16.17 -5.40 4.71
N PRO A 119 16.64 -4.19 4.32
CA PRO A 119 17.83 -3.59 4.92
C PRO A 119 17.57 -2.99 6.30
N TRP A 120 16.29 -2.81 6.68
CA TRP A 120 15.87 -2.18 7.92
C TRP A 120 15.59 -3.19 9.03
N GLU A 121 15.71 -2.72 10.28
CA GLU A 121 15.22 -3.42 11.45
C GLU A 121 13.68 -3.50 11.43
N PRO A 122 13.06 -4.47 12.15
CA PRO A 122 11.63 -4.70 12.03
C PRO A 122 10.73 -3.51 12.37
N ASP A 123 11.08 -2.74 13.39
CA ASP A 123 10.35 -1.54 13.77
C ASP A 123 10.40 -0.47 12.68
N GLU A 124 11.60 -0.15 12.19
CA GLU A 124 11.81 0.79 11.09
C GLU A 124 11.11 0.34 9.80
N HIS A 125 11.20 -0.95 9.47
CA HIS A 125 10.53 -1.53 8.31
C HIS A 125 9.02 -1.28 8.32
N PHE A 126 8.35 -1.55 9.44
CA PHE A 126 6.91 -1.38 9.54
C PHE A 126 6.50 0.09 9.71
N GLU A 127 7.35 0.93 10.29
CA GLU A 127 7.14 2.38 10.33
C GLU A 127 7.11 2.96 8.91
N ILE A 128 8.11 2.64 8.09
CA ILE A 128 8.16 3.08 6.68
C ILE A 128 6.93 2.59 5.91
N MET A 129 6.55 1.31 6.06
CA MET A 129 5.33 0.78 5.41
C MET A 129 4.08 1.56 5.83
N ALA A 130 3.93 1.85 7.13
CA ALA A 130 2.78 2.55 7.64
C ALA A 130 2.69 3.98 7.11
N GLU A 131 3.83 4.69 7.03
CA GLU A 131 3.91 6.02 6.45
C GLU A 131 3.53 6.02 4.96
N GLU A 132 4.10 5.11 4.18
CA GLU A 132 3.78 4.96 2.75
C GLU A 132 2.30 4.66 2.53
N TRP A 133 1.73 3.72 3.29
CA TRP A 133 0.31 3.37 3.18
C TRP A 133 -0.59 4.54 3.57
N GLN A 134 -0.21 5.29 4.59
CA GLN A 134 -0.98 6.46 5.01
C GLN A 134 -0.90 7.59 3.97
N SER A 135 0.27 7.78 3.35
CA SER A 135 0.45 8.73 2.24
C SER A 135 -0.41 8.33 1.06
N ASN A 136 -0.30 7.07 0.61
CA ASN A 136 -1.07 6.53 -0.50
C ASN A 136 -2.59 6.63 -0.24
N HIS A 137 -3.03 6.38 1.00
CA HIS A 137 -4.43 6.50 1.37
C HIS A 137 -4.92 7.95 1.24
N ARG A 138 -4.12 8.92 1.69
CA ARG A 138 -4.45 10.36 1.56
C ARG A 138 -4.53 10.76 0.08
N GLU A 139 -3.56 10.37 -0.73
CA GLU A 139 -3.54 10.67 -2.17
C GLU A 139 -4.76 10.08 -2.90
N LEU A 140 -5.11 8.83 -2.60
CA LEU A 140 -6.29 8.18 -3.15
C LEU A 140 -7.59 8.88 -2.72
N ALA A 141 -7.68 9.30 -1.46
CA ALA A 141 -8.83 10.04 -0.95
C ALA A 141 -8.99 11.38 -1.68
N ASP A 142 -7.90 12.14 -1.84
CA ASP A 142 -7.90 13.42 -2.54
C ASP A 142 -8.27 13.26 -4.02
N TYR A 143 -7.72 12.25 -4.69
CA TYR A 143 -8.05 11.96 -6.08
C TYR A 143 -9.52 11.55 -6.25
N THR A 144 -10.04 10.74 -5.32
CA THR A 144 -11.45 10.33 -5.32
C THR A 144 -12.38 11.52 -5.11
N ALA A 145 -12.05 12.42 -4.17
CA ALA A 145 -12.81 13.64 -3.94
C ALA A 145 -12.84 14.55 -5.17
N LYS A 146 -11.69 14.70 -5.85
CA LYS A 146 -11.59 15.47 -7.09
C LYS A 146 -12.45 14.86 -8.21
N LEU A 147 -12.34 13.55 -8.45
CA LEU A 147 -13.16 12.88 -9.46
C LEU A 147 -14.65 12.97 -9.15
N GLN A 148 -15.04 12.88 -7.89
CA GLN A 148 -16.43 13.05 -7.49
C GLN A 148 -16.95 14.46 -7.78
N ALA A 149 -16.14 15.49 -7.49
CA ALA A 149 -16.49 16.88 -7.80
C ALA A 149 -16.60 17.14 -9.31
N GLU A 150 -15.66 16.61 -10.11
CA GLU A 150 -15.69 16.69 -11.57
C GLU A 150 -16.93 15.96 -12.13
N ASN A 151 -17.25 14.77 -11.61
CA ASN A 151 -18.43 14.02 -12.02
C ASN A 151 -19.72 14.78 -11.68
N GLU A 152 -19.82 15.36 -10.49
CA GLU A 152 -20.96 16.19 -10.11
C GLU A 152 -21.09 17.42 -11.02
N SER A 153 -19.98 18.08 -11.34
CA SER A 153 -19.96 19.21 -12.28
C SER A 153 -20.44 18.80 -13.67
N LEU A 154 -19.95 17.67 -14.20
CA LEU A 154 -20.37 17.13 -15.48
C LEU A 154 -21.85 16.75 -15.48
N ARG A 155 -22.35 16.12 -14.41
CA ARG A 155 -23.77 15.81 -14.27
C ARG A 155 -24.62 17.07 -14.25
N LYS A 156 -24.16 18.14 -13.58
CA LYS A 156 -24.84 19.44 -13.58
C LYS A 156 -24.86 20.07 -14.97
N GLY A 157 -23.73 20.10 -15.66
CA GLY A 157 -23.63 20.60 -17.03
C GLY A 157 -24.52 19.84 -18.01
N LEU A 158 -24.52 18.50 -17.92
CA LEU A 158 -25.37 17.64 -18.75
C LEU A 158 -26.86 17.88 -18.45
N GLY A 159 -27.24 17.96 -17.17
CA GLY A 159 -28.61 18.26 -16.76
C GLY A 159 -29.10 19.62 -17.26
N GLY A 160 -28.25 20.66 -17.17
CA GLY A 160 -28.57 21.99 -17.70
C GLY A 160 -28.70 22.00 -19.23
N MET A 161 -27.85 21.27 -19.94
CA MET A 161 -27.95 21.11 -21.39
C MET A 161 -29.26 20.41 -21.80
N LEU A 162 -29.63 19.33 -21.10
CA LEU A 162 -30.90 18.62 -21.30
C LEU A 162 -32.10 19.56 -21.10
N PHE A 163 -32.08 20.37 -20.03
CA PHE A 163 -33.15 21.34 -19.77
C PHE A 163 -33.30 22.38 -20.88
N ALA A 164 -32.19 22.98 -21.34
CA ALA A 164 -32.21 23.95 -22.44
C ALA A 164 -32.76 23.36 -23.75
N PHE A 165 -32.48 22.08 -24.00
CA PHE A 165 -32.98 21.36 -25.15
C PHE A 165 -34.47 20.98 -25.03
N ASP A 166 -34.95 20.62 -23.83
CA ASP A 166 -36.38 20.40 -23.57
C ASP A 166 -37.20 21.68 -23.83
N ASP A 167 -36.64 22.84 -23.50
CA ASP A 167 -37.23 24.17 -23.72
C ASP A 167 -37.20 24.62 -25.21
N GLY A 168 -36.73 23.76 -26.12
CA GLY A 168 -36.86 23.94 -27.56
C GLY A 168 -35.61 24.47 -28.28
N VAL A 169 -34.52 24.75 -27.58
CA VAL A 169 -33.26 25.18 -28.20
C VAL A 169 -32.60 24.01 -28.94
N GLY A 170 -32.33 24.13 -30.23
CA GLY A 170 -31.48 23.18 -30.98
C GLY A 170 -32.08 21.80 -31.29
N ARG A 171 -33.40 21.60 -31.13
CA ARG A 171 -34.11 20.31 -31.30
C ARG A 171 -33.79 19.53 -32.58
N GLU A 172 -33.49 20.22 -33.68
CA GLU A 172 -33.29 19.59 -34.99
C GLU A 172 -31.96 18.81 -35.08
N TRP A 173 -30.94 19.16 -34.30
CA TRP A 173 -29.63 18.50 -34.34
C TRP A 173 -29.25 17.79 -33.03
N SER A 174 -29.96 18.04 -31.92
CA SER A 174 -29.63 17.48 -30.60
C SER A 174 -30.44 16.24 -30.19
N ALA A 175 -31.44 15.81 -30.97
CA ALA A 175 -32.36 14.72 -30.61
C ALA A 175 -31.68 13.39 -30.21
N ASN A 176 -30.69 12.92 -30.99
CA ASN A 176 -29.98 11.67 -30.66
C ASN A 176 -29.07 11.82 -29.43
N LEU A 177 -28.52 13.01 -29.21
CA LEU A 177 -27.68 13.32 -28.05
C LEU A 177 -28.54 13.43 -26.77
N LEU A 178 -29.74 14.00 -26.88
CA LEU A 178 -30.76 14.09 -25.84
C LEU A 178 -31.19 12.70 -25.34
N ASP A 179 -31.51 11.81 -26.26
CA ASP A 179 -31.97 10.46 -25.91
C ASP A 179 -30.86 9.65 -25.24
N TYR A 180 -29.61 9.77 -25.71
CA TYR A 180 -28.46 9.16 -25.05
C TYR A 180 -28.21 9.75 -23.65
N ALA A 181 -28.29 11.07 -23.49
CA ALA A 181 -28.09 11.74 -22.22
C ALA A 181 -29.17 11.40 -21.16
N ARG A 182 -30.44 11.27 -21.57
CA ARG A 182 -31.55 10.83 -20.68
C ARG A 182 -31.38 9.40 -20.18
N ALA A 183 -30.69 8.53 -20.94
CA ALA A 183 -30.37 7.17 -20.50
C ALA A 183 -29.29 7.13 -19.40
N LEU A 184 -28.43 8.15 -19.33
CA LEU A 184 -27.31 8.23 -18.38
C LEU A 184 -27.65 8.99 -17.09
N CYS A 185 -28.53 10.01 -17.16
CA CYS A 185 -28.92 10.79 -16.00
C CYS A 185 -30.36 11.32 -16.14
N PRO A 186 -31.20 11.24 -15.10
CA PRO A 186 -32.50 11.91 -15.12
C PRO A 186 -32.32 13.43 -15.19
N ALA A 187 -33.27 14.12 -15.83
CA ALA A 187 -33.30 15.58 -15.86
C ALA A 187 -33.45 16.14 -14.43
N ALA A 188 -32.68 17.17 -14.11
CA ALA A 188 -32.69 17.82 -12.79
C ALA A 188 -32.99 19.31 -12.97
N GLU A 189 -34.02 19.78 -12.29
CA GLU A 189 -34.41 21.19 -12.27
C GLU A 189 -33.54 21.92 -11.22
N PHE A 190 -32.71 22.87 -11.63
CA PHE A 190 -31.90 23.66 -10.71
C PHE A 190 -32.75 24.80 -10.14
N LYS A 191 -33.14 24.69 -8.85
CA LYS A 191 -33.73 25.82 -8.13
C LYS A 191 -32.64 26.83 -7.79
N SER A 192 -32.83 28.06 -8.25
CA SER A 192 -32.05 29.25 -7.87
C SER A 192 -32.18 29.58 -6.39
#